data_AF-A9D439-F1
#
_entry.id   AF-A9D439-F1
#
_cell.length_a   1.000
_cell.length_b   1.000
_cell.length_c   1.000
_cell.angle_alpha   90.00
_cell.angle_beta   90.00
_cell.angle_gamma   90.00
#
_symmetry.space_group_name_H-M   'P 1'
#
loop_
_entity.id
_entity.type
_entity.pdbx_description
1 polymer ?
#
loop_
_entity_poly.entity_id
_entity_poly.type
_entity_poly.pdbx_seq_one_letter_code
_entity_poly.pdbx_strand_id
1 'polypeptide(L)'
;MLPSMSALKSLGIVIALAGGCATAVIAPSPVHAITGSDDTGPGERSDVETITFDTLLSMSEPGLVIVRNNPRAYRLKHPRLAERHLDTLANALIYAPNKTRRFLQRLARAKSTQEKRVMTWRILSQDVHKASKLDYNIQIRAAELRKKGHLVNYRMIGVFGQRSSDPAVQDLYRMHDQYTAQRAFNNLLRAASWQLSQMD
;
A
#
# COMPACT_ATOMS: atom_id res chain seq x y z
N MET A 1 28.40 34.78 54.02
CA MET A 1 27.38 35.35 53.10
C MET A 1 27.06 34.30 52.06
N LEU A 2 25.82 33.82 52.07
CA LEU A 2 25.33 32.74 51.21
C LEU A 2 25.17 33.24 49.77
N PRO A 3 25.62 32.49 48.74
CA PRO A 3 25.30 32.82 47.36
C PRO A 3 23.80 32.65 47.10
N SER A 4 23.25 33.63 46.39
CA SER A 4 21.85 33.81 46.01
C SER A 4 21.24 32.63 45.25
N MET A 5 20.01 32.27 45.61
CA MET A 5 19.16 31.20 45.04
C MET A 5 18.70 31.42 43.57
N SER A 6 19.45 32.16 42.75
CA SER A 6 19.08 32.49 41.37
C SER A 6 19.74 31.60 40.32
N ALA A 7 20.66 30.72 40.71
CA ALA A 7 21.45 29.88 39.80
C ALA A 7 20.91 28.44 39.61
N LEU A 8 19.78 28.10 40.25
CA LEU A 8 19.28 26.71 40.32
C LEU A 8 18.02 26.42 39.48
N LYS A 9 17.58 27.34 38.61
CA LYS A 9 16.40 27.11 37.75
C LYS A 9 16.69 27.04 36.25
N SER A 10 17.93 27.25 35.81
CA SER A 10 18.32 27.21 34.40
C SER A 10 19.15 25.98 34.01
N LEU A 11 19.53 25.12 34.96
CA LEU A 11 20.30 23.88 34.68
C LEU A 11 19.42 22.62 34.56
N GLY A 12 18.10 22.74 34.71
CA GLY A 12 17.15 21.63 34.64
C GLY A 12 16.47 21.41 33.29
N ILE A 13 16.77 22.25 32.28
CA ILE A 13 16.10 22.20 30.96
C ILE A 13 17.07 21.80 29.82
N VAL A 14 18.37 21.65 30.09
CA VAL A 14 19.34 21.24 29.06
C VAL A 14 19.60 19.73 29.04
N ILE A 15 19.12 18.96 30.03
CA ILE A 15 19.28 17.48 30.10
C ILE A 15 17.96 16.75 29.79
N ALA A 16 17.17 17.29 28.86
CA ALA A 16 16.06 16.57 28.21
C ALA A 16 16.21 16.53 26.67
N LEU A 17 17.30 17.10 26.12
CA LEU A 17 17.57 17.16 24.68
C LEU A 17 18.84 16.40 24.25
N ALA A 18 19.55 15.76 25.19
CA ALA A 18 20.80 15.02 24.92
C ALA A 18 20.77 13.55 25.37
N GLY A 19 19.59 12.98 25.63
CA GLY A 19 19.40 11.61 26.15
C GLY A 19 18.57 10.68 25.28
N GLY A 20 18.45 10.96 23.97
CA GLY A 20 17.63 10.17 23.03
C GLY A 20 18.41 9.52 21.89
N CYS A 21 19.74 9.51 21.95
CA CYS A 21 20.62 8.93 20.92
C CYS A 21 21.40 7.74 21.49
N ALA A 22 20.71 6.68 21.93
CA ALA A 22 21.37 5.42 22.27
C ALA A 22 20.39 4.24 22.37
N THR A 23 19.64 3.94 21.31
CA THR A 23 19.19 2.57 21.04
C THR A 23 19.20 2.32 19.54
N ALA A 24 20.38 1.98 19.04
CA ALA A 24 20.50 1.21 17.81
C ALA A 24 19.86 -0.17 18.04
N VAL A 25 18.58 -0.31 17.71
CA VAL A 25 18.07 -1.63 17.29
C VAL A 25 18.29 -1.67 15.78
N ILE A 26 19.26 -2.50 15.42
CA ILE A 26 19.69 -2.85 14.07
C ILE A 26 18.46 -3.20 13.23
N ALA A 27 18.01 -2.25 12.41
CA ALA A 27 17.23 -2.55 11.23
C ALA A 27 18.21 -2.61 10.06
N PRO A 28 18.37 -3.75 9.36
CA PRO A 28 19.12 -3.74 8.11
C PRO A 28 18.39 -2.80 7.15
N SER A 29 19.00 -1.65 6.87
CA SER A 29 18.58 -0.78 5.77
C SER A 29 19.06 -1.41 4.47
N PRO A 30 18.18 -1.72 3.50
CA PRO A 30 18.63 -1.96 2.15
C PRO A 30 18.82 -0.60 1.48
N VAL A 31 19.89 0.10 1.87
CA VAL A 31 20.56 1.02 0.96
C VAL A 31 21.62 0.17 0.29
N HIS A 32 21.24 -0.55 -0.77
CA HIS A 32 22.21 -0.97 -1.76
C HIS A 32 22.20 0.08 -2.86
N ALA A 33 23.39 0.64 -3.04
CA ALA A 33 23.70 1.68 -3.97
C ALA A 33 23.22 1.30 -5.37
N ILE A 34 22.39 2.16 -5.96
CA ILE A 34 22.24 2.19 -7.41
C ILE A 34 23.48 2.93 -7.92
N THR A 35 24.60 2.21 -8.02
CA THR A 35 25.69 2.60 -8.92
C THR A 35 25.33 2.07 -10.29
N GLY A 36 25.27 2.97 -11.28
CA GLY A 36 24.92 2.62 -12.64
C GLY A 36 26.02 1.87 -13.39
N SER A 37 25.66 1.63 -14.66
CA SER A 37 26.44 1.24 -15.83
C SER A 37 26.81 -0.24 -16.02
N ASP A 38 26.25 -0.75 -17.13
CA ASP A 38 26.89 -1.56 -18.16
C ASP A 38 26.52 -3.05 -18.30
N ASP A 39 25.93 -3.29 -19.48
CA ASP A 39 25.93 -4.51 -20.30
C ASP A 39 26.90 -5.61 -19.86
N THR A 40 26.39 -6.80 -19.52
CA THR A 40 27.04 -8.10 -19.80
C THR A 40 26.19 -9.31 -19.36
N GLY A 41 25.66 -10.07 -20.34
CA GLY A 41 25.53 -11.54 -20.29
C GLY A 41 24.41 -12.18 -19.44
N PRO A 42 24.05 -13.45 -19.74
CA PRO A 42 23.12 -14.25 -18.94
C PRO A 42 23.87 -14.85 -17.75
N GLY A 43 24.20 -13.98 -16.78
CA GLY A 43 24.83 -14.33 -15.50
C GLY A 43 23.81 -14.31 -14.35
N GLU A 44 24.07 -15.12 -13.32
CA GLU A 44 23.22 -15.39 -12.16
C GLU A 44 22.53 -14.16 -11.56
N ARG A 45 21.19 -14.24 -11.42
CA ARG A 45 20.40 -13.29 -10.63
C ARG A 45 20.55 -13.57 -9.12
N SER A 46 21.69 -13.18 -8.57
CA SER A 46 21.89 -12.84 -7.15
C SER A 46 21.27 -11.45 -6.97
N ASP A 47 20.26 -11.15 -6.13
CA ASP A 47 19.66 -11.81 -4.99
C ASP A 47 18.14 -11.52 -4.99
N VAL A 48 17.30 -12.55 -4.93
CA VAL A 48 15.86 -12.33 -4.72
C VAL A 48 15.63 -12.05 -3.23
N GLU A 49 15.25 -10.82 -2.90
CA GLU A 49 15.02 -10.42 -1.51
C GLU A 49 13.78 -11.12 -0.97
N THR A 50 13.97 -11.91 0.09
CA THR A 50 12.87 -12.64 0.71
C THR A 50 12.21 -11.80 1.79
N ILE A 51 11.00 -11.33 1.52
CA ILE A 51 10.19 -10.55 2.46
C ILE A 51 9.18 -11.44 3.17
N THR A 52 8.96 -11.22 4.46
CA THR A 52 7.89 -11.92 5.19
C THR A 52 6.57 -11.19 5.01
N PHE A 53 5.49 -11.88 5.32
CA PHE A 53 4.17 -11.29 5.33
C PHE A 53 4.05 -10.14 6.34
N ASP A 54 4.62 -10.29 7.54
CA ASP A 54 4.60 -9.24 8.57
C ASP A 54 5.43 -8.03 8.15
N THR A 55 6.55 -8.24 7.45
CA THR A 55 7.34 -7.17 6.83
C THR A 55 6.49 -6.38 5.83
N LEU A 56 5.77 -7.09 4.95
CA LEU A 56 4.92 -6.42 3.95
C LEU A 56 3.78 -5.63 4.61
N LEU A 57 3.22 -6.11 5.72
CA LEU A 57 2.15 -5.40 6.43
C LEU A 57 2.63 -4.14 7.18
N SER A 58 3.89 -4.12 7.60
CA SER A 58 4.53 -3.01 8.33
C SER A 58 5.25 -2.00 7.43
N MET A 59 5.46 -2.34 6.15
CA MET A 59 6.06 -1.44 5.16
C MET A 59 5.27 -0.12 4.99
N SER A 60 6.03 0.95 4.78
CA SER A 60 5.48 2.24 4.36
C SER A 60 4.99 2.19 2.91
N GLU A 61 4.15 3.15 2.51
CA GLU A 61 3.66 3.25 1.13
C GLU A 61 4.80 3.29 0.10
N PRO A 62 5.89 4.09 0.27
CA PRO A 62 7.03 4.05 -0.65
C PRO A 62 7.66 2.65 -0.80
N GLY A 63 7.82 1.92 0.31
CA GLY A 63 8.35 0.55 0.27
C GLY A 63 7.41 -0.40 -0.48
N LEU A 64 6.11 -0.29 -0.26
CA LEU A 64 5.11 -1.06 -1.00
C LEU A 64 5.09 -0.73 -2.50
N VAL A 65 5.33 0.53 -2.87
CA VAL A 65 5.43 0.94 -4.28
C VAL A 65 6.64 0.30 -4.96
N ILE A 66 7.78 0.23 -4.27
CA ILE A 66 8.99 -0.45 -4.77
C ILE A 66 8.70 -1.93 -4.99
N VAL A 67 8.10 -2.61 -4.00
CA VAL A 67 7.72 -4.03 -4.10
C VAL A 67 6.75 -4.28 -5.25
N ARG A 68 5.72 -3.43 -5.39
CA ARG A 68 4.73 -3.52 -6.46
C ARG A 68 5.35 -3.37 -7.85
N ASN A 69 6.26 -2.42 -8.01
CA ASN A 69 6.86 -2.11 -9.30
C ASN A 69 7.96 -3.10 -9.70
N ASN A 70 8.56 -3.80 -8.72
CA ASN A 70 9.64 -4.77 -8.94
C ASN A 70 9.29 -6.18 -8.40
N PRO A 71 8.16 -6.79 -8.78
CA PRO A 71 7.69 -8.03 -8.16
C PRO A 71 8.63 -9.23 -8.40
N ARG A 72 9.53 -9.15 -9.38
CA ARG A 72 10.55 -10.19 -9.68
C ARG A 72 11.78 -10.10 -8.78
N ALA A 73 12.01 -8.96 -8.13
CA ALA A 73 13.12 -8.77 -7.19
C ALA A 73 12.80 -9.27 -5.77
N TYR A 74 11.51 -9.50 -5.48
CA TYR A 74 11.03 -9.87 -4.15
C TYR A 74 10.36 -11.24 -4.15
N ARG A 75 10.59 -12.00 -3.08
CA ARG A 75 9.93 -13.27 -2.79
C ARG A 75 9.16 -13.17 -1.49
N LEU A 76 7.85 -13.40 -1.53
CA LEU A 76 7.05 -13.45 -0.32
C LEU A 76 7.21 -14.80 0.37
N LYS A 77 7.85 -14.84 1.54
CA LYS A 77 7.89 -16.00 2.43
C LYS A 77 6.54 -16.14 3.14
N HIS A 78 5.51 -16.54 2.40
CA HIS A 78 4.19 -16.83 2.97
C HIS A 78 3.74 -18.22 2.54
N PRO A 79 3.33 -19.09 3.48
CA PRO A 79 3.13 -20.51 3.18
C PRO A 79 1.99 -20.80 2.18
N ARG A 80 1.12 -19.83 1.84
CA ARG A 80 -0.15 -20.10 1.12
C ARG A 80 -0.68 -19.01 0.19
N LEU A 81 0.03 -17.89 0.00
CA LEU A 81 -0.33 -16.84 -0.98
C LEU A 81 0.87 -16.74 -1.92
N ALA A 82 0.71 -17.24 -3.14
CA ALA A 82 1.82 -17.40 -4.07
C ALA A 82 2.49 -16.05 -4.39
N GLU A 83 3.81 -16.09 -4.58
CA GLU A 83 4.66 -15.01 -5.11
C GLU A 83 4.04 -14.32 -6.33
N ARG A 84 3.23 -15.04 -7.12
CA ARG A 84 2.56 -14.56 -8.34
C ARG A 84 1.57 -13.41 -8.14
N HIS A 85 1.18 -13.08 -6.90
CA HIS A 85 0.24 -12.00 -6.60
C HIS A 85 0.79 -10.95 -5.65
N LEU A 86 2.12 -10.86 -5.53
CA LEU A 86 2.78 -9.88 -4.66
C LEU A 86 2.48 -8.44 -5.10
N ASP A 87 2.45 -8.19 -6.41
CA ASP A 87 2.04 -6.92 -7.00
C ASP A 87 0.62 -6.52 -6.57
N THR A 88 -0.32 -7.46 -6.65
CA THR A 88 -1.74 -7.27 -6.34
C THR A 88 -1.93 -7.01 -4.84
N LEU A 89 -1.19 -7.74 -4.00
CA LEU A 89 -1.19 -7.57 -2.56
C LEU A 89 -0.59 -6.20 -2.16
N ALA A 90 0.57 -5.84 -2.69
CA ALA A 90 1.19 -4.54 -2.44
C ALA A 90 0.27 -3.40 -2.91
N ASN A 91 -0.34 -3.53 -4.08
CA ASN A 91 -1.29 -2.55 -4.61
C ASN A 91 -2.52 -2.37 -3.71
N ALA A 92 -3.07 -3.47 -3.18
CA ALA A 92 -4.19 -3.42 -2.24
C ALA A 92 -3.78 -2.86 -0.86
N LEU A 93 -2.53 -3.02 -0.44
CA LEU A 93 -2.00 -2.41 0.78
C LEU A 93 -1.76 -0.90 0.61
N ILE A 94 -1.37 -0.44 -0.58
CA ILE A 94 -1.25 0.99 -0.90
C ILE A 94 -2.62 1.67 -0.87
N TYR A 95 -3.59 1.16 -1.66
CA TYR A 95 -4.86 1.87 -1.86
C TYR A 95 -5.96 1.53 -0.86
N ALA A 96 -5.93 0.34 -0.24
CA ALA A 96 -6.97 -0.11 0.70
C ALA A 96 -6.39 -0.77 1.98
N PRO A 97 -5.40 -0.13 2.66
CA PRO A 97 -4.59 -0.77 3.70
C PRO A 97 -5.40 -1.43 4.81
N ASN A 98 -6.37 -0.70 5.38
CA ASN A 98 -7.18 -1.19 6.50
C ASN A 98 -8.06 -2.39 6.10
N LYS A 99 -8.65 -2.34 4.90
CA LYS A 99 -9.53 -3.40 4.39
C LYS A 99 -8.72 -4.65 4.07
N THR A 100 -7.57 -4.46 3.42
CA THR A 100 -6.60 -5.50 3.11
C THR A 100 -6.06 -6.18 4.37
N ARG A 101 -5.59 -5.42 5.37
CA ARG A 101 -5.13 -5.97 6.66
C ARG A 101 -6.20 -6.79 7.37
N ARG A 102 -7.42 -6.27 7.48
CA ARG A 102 -8.54 -7.00 8.12
C ARG A 102 -8.88 -8.29 7.38
N PHE A 103 -8.91 -8.26 6.05
CA PHE A 103 -9.15 -9.46 5.24
C PHE A 103 -8.08 -10.53 5.50
N LEU A 104 -6.81 -10.12 5.48
CA LEU A 104 -5.68 -11.01 5.71
C LEU A 104 -5.66 -11.61 7.12
N GLN A 105 -5.94 -10.81 8.15
CA GLN A 105 -6.10 -11.30 9.52
C GLN A 105 -7.23 -12.34 9.63
N ARG A 106 -8.35 -12.14 8.92
CA ARG A 106 -9.43 -13.11 8.86
C ARG A 106 -9.01 -14.40 8.15
N LEU A 107 -8.27 -14.30 7.04
CA LEU A 107 -7.71 -15.47 6.36
C LEU A 107 -6.74 -16.27 7.25
N ALA A 108 -5.94 -15.60 8.07
CA ALA A 108 -5.03 -16.25 9.01
C ALA A 108 -5.77 -17.02 10.11
N ARG A 109 -6.93 -16.50 10.56
CA ARG A 109 -7.77 -17.12 11.60
C ARG A 109 -8.65 -18.27 11.11
N ALA A 110 -8.95 -18.34 9.81
CA ALA A 110 -9.79 -19.38 9.23
C ALA A 110 -9.11 -20.76 9.35
N LYS A 111 -9.86 -21.75 9.84
CA LYS A 111 -9.38 -23.09 10.23
C LYS A 111 -9.20 -24.03 9.04
N SER A 112 -9.89 -23.80 7.93
CA SER A 112 -9.83 -24.64 6.74
C SER A 112 -9.71 -23.85 5.44
N THR A 113 -9.21 -24.50 4.38
CA THR A 113 -9.19 -23.93 3.03
C THR A 113 -10.60 -23.61 2.54
N GLN A 114 -11.59 -24.45 2.88
CA GLN A 114 -13.00 -24.24 2.53
C GLN A 114 -13.56 -22.97 3.20
N GLU A 115 -13.28 -22.76 4.49
CA GLU A 115 -13.71 -21.54 5.20
C GLU A 115 -13.11 -20.28 4.56
N LYS A 116 -11.82 -20.34 4.17
CA LYS A 116 -11.15 -19.25 3.44
C LYS A 116 -11.82 -18.95 2.11
N ARG A 117 -12.21 -19.98 1.34
CA ARG A 117 -12.91 -19.83 0.05
C ARG A 117 -14.28 -19.19 0.23
N VAL A 118 -15.11 -19.74 1.11
CA VAL A 118 -16.47 -19.22 1.36
C VAL A 118 -16.43 -17.76 1.80
N MET A 119 -15.51 -17.43 2.72
CA MET A 119 -15.33 -16.05 3.17
C MET A 119 -14.87 -15.11 2.05
N THR A 120 -13.85 -15.50 1.28
CA THR A 120 -13.31 -14.68 0.19
C THR A 120 -14.39 -14.42 -0.87
N TRP A 121 -15.11 -15.47 -1.26
CA TRP A 121 -16.20 -15.36 -2.23
C TRP A 121 -17.34 -14.48 -1.73
N ARG A 122 -17.74 -14.63 -0.46
CA ARG A 122 -18.80 -13.79 0.14
C ARG A 122 -18.44 -12.31 0.16
N ILE A 123 -17.18 -11.97 0.46
CA ILE A 123 -16.73 -10.57 0.42
C ILE A 123 -16.73 -10.08 -1.04
N LEU A 124 -16.20 -10.89 -1.97
CA LEU A 124 -16.11 -10.52 -3.38
C LEU A 124 -17.49 -10.27 -4.00
N SER A 125 -18.48 -11.14 -3.74
CA SER A 125 -19.83 -11.00 -4.29
C SER A 125 -20.55 -9.75 -3.77
N GLN A 126 -20.30 -9.34 -2.52
CA GLN A 126 -20.84 -8.11 -1.95
C GLN A 126 -20.21 -6.84 -2.51
N ASP A 127 -18.96 -6.93 -2.99
CA ASP A 127 -18.13 -5.79 -3.33
C ASP A 127 -17.91 -5.60 -4.84
N VAL A 128 -18.19 -6.60 -5.67
CA VAL A 128 -17.96 -6.53 -7.12
C VAL A 128 -18.78 -5.43 -7.78
N HIS A 129 -20.05 -5.28 -7.38
CA HIS A 129 -20.95 -4.27 -7.95
C HIS A 129 -20.59 -2.84 -7.51
N LYS A 130 -19.91 -2.68 -6.37
CA LYS A 130 -19.54 -1.35 -5.85
C LYS A 130 -18.53 -0.64 -6.74
N ALA A 131 -17.55 -1.38 -7.27
CA ALA A 131 -16.56 -0.81 -8.20
C ALA A 131 -17.22 -0.34 -9.50
N SER A 132 -18.11 -1.14 -10.09
CA SER A 132 -18.83 -0.77 -11.32
C SER A 132 -19.74 0.44 -11.09
N LYS A 133 -20.45 0.49 -9.96
CA LYS A 133 -21.28 1.65 -9.61
C LYS A 133 -20.46 2.93 -9.44
N LEU A 134 -19.29 2.83 -8.80
CA LEU A 134 -18.38 3.97 -8.65
C LEU A 134 -17.86 4.46 -9.99
N ASP A 135 -17.42 3.55 -10.87
CA ASP A 135 -16.94 3.90 -12.22
C ASP A 135 -18.01 4.65 -13.03
N TYR A 136 -19.23 4.12 -13.03
CA TYR A 136 -20.38 4.78 -13.67
C TYR A 136 -20.62 6.20 -13.12
N ASN A 137 -20.63 6.35 -11.79
CA ASN A 137 -20.81 7.65 -11.16
C ASN A 137 -19.67 8.64 -11.49
N ILE A 138 -18.43 8.16 -11.57
CA ILE A 138 -17.27 8.97 -11.98
C ILE A 138 -17.48 9.48 -13.42
N GLN A 139 -17.92 8.61 -14.34
CA GLN A 139 -18.16 8.99 -15.73
C GLN A 139 -19.26 10.06 -15.86
N ILE A 140 -20.37 9.91 -15.13
CA ILE A 140 -21.44 10.92 -15.07
C ILE A 140 -20.87 12.24 -14.55
N ARG A 141 -20.21 12.20 -13.39
CA ARG A 141 -19.71 13.42 -12.74
C ARG A 141 -18.68 14.15 -13.59
N ALA A 142 -17.81 13.40 -14.27
CA ALA A 142 -16.86 13.96 -15.22
C ALA A 142 -17.55 14.64 -16.41
N ALA A 143 -18.61 14.04 -16.96
CA ALA A 143 -19.39 14.64 -18.04
C ALA A 143 -20.07 15.96 -17.59
N GLU A 144 -20.64 15.99 -16.39
CA GLU A 144 -21.22 17.21 -15.81
C GLU A 144 -20.19 18.33 -15.66
N LEU A 145 -19.01 18.00 -15.11
CA LEU A 145 -17.94 18.98 -14.88
C LEU A 145 -17.37 19.52 -16.20
N ARG A 146 -17.25 18.68 -17.23
CA ARG A 146 -16.88 19.13 -18.59
C ARG A 146 -17.92 20.08 -19.16
N LYS A 147 -19.21 19.75 -19.07
CA LYS A 147 -20.30 20.61 -19.57
C LYS A 147 -20.28 22.00 -18.92
N LYS A 148 -19.85 22.06 -17.65
CA LYS A 148 -19.71 23.29 -16.87
C LYS A 148 -18.35 24.00 -17.06
N GLY A 149 -17.45 23.47 -17.87
CA GLY A 149 -16.13 24.07 -18.13
C GLY A 149 -15.07 23.84 -17.03
N HIS A 150 -15.38 23.06 -15.99
CA HIS A 150 -14.44 22.76 -14.90
C HIS A 150 -13.36 21.72 -15.28
N LEU A 151 -13.60 20.93 -16.34
CA LEU A 151 -12.68 19.90 -16.83
C LEU A 151 -12.44 20.05 -18.32
N VAL A 152 -11.21 20.36 -18.72
CA VAL A 152 -10.82 20.51 -20.13
C VAL A 152 -10.30 19.19 -20.72
N ASN A 153 -9.59 18.38 -19.92
CA ASN A 153 -9.08 17.06 -20.33
C ASN A 153 -9.26 16.03 -19.21
N TYR A 154 -10.15 15.07 -19.42
CA TYR A 154 -10.42 13.97 -18.46
C TYR A 154 -9.77 12.64 -18.88
N ARG A 155 -9.08 12.60 -20.04
CA ARG A 155 -8.34 11.39 -20.42
C ARG A 155 -7.14 11.24 -19.47
N MET A 156 -7.30 10.32 -18.52
CA MET A 156 -6.32 9.84 -17.54
C MET A 156 -6.08 10.74 -16.32
N ILE A 157 -7.03 10.66 -15.38
CA ILE A 157 -6.85 11.06 -13.96
C ILE A 157 -5.66 10.32 -13.29
N GLY A 158 -5.15 9.25 -13.91
CA GLY A 158 -3.99 8.51 -13.43
C GLY A 158 -2.60 9.07 -13.78
N VAL A 159 -2.47 10.15 -14.58
CA VAL A 159 -1.14 10.50 -15.18
C VAL A 159 -0.55 11.87 -14.80
N PHE A 160 -1.26 12.84 -14.21
CA PHE A 160 -0.64 14.16 -13.96
C PHE A 160 -0.82 14.68 -12.53
N GLY A 161 0.32 14.88 -11.86
CA GLY A 161 0.48 15.22 -10.44
C GLY A 161 0.06 16.63 -10.02
N GLN A 162 -0.89 17.26 -10.70
CA GLN A 162 -1.52 18.50 -10.23
C GLN A 162 -3.02 18.30 -10.06
N ARG A 163 -3.44 18.14 -8.81
CA ARG A 163 -4.86 18.13 -8.46
C ARG A 163 -5.39 19.56 -8.58
N SER A 164 -6.44 19.77 -9.37
CA SER A 164 -7.16 21.05 -9.47
C SER A 164 -7.60 21.55 -8.08
N SER A 165 -7.45 22.83 -7.77
CA SER A 165 -7.97 23.42 -6.52
C SER A 165 -9.50 23.57 -6.49
N ASP A 166 -10.18 23.33 -7.61
CA ASP A 166 -11.64 23.38 -7.70
C ASP A 166 -12.28 22.28 -6.83
N PRO A 167 -13.12 22.62 -5.84
CA PRO A 167 -13.77 21.63 -4.98
C PRO A 167 -14.57 20.59 -5.75
N ALA A 168 -15.23 20.97 -6.84
CA ALA A 168 -16.05 20.07 -7.63
C ALA A 168 -15.19 19.04 -8.40
N VAL A 169 -13.97 19.43 -8.77
CA VAL A 169 -12.97 18.54 -9.39
C VAL A 169 -12.27 17.68 -8.32
N GLN A 170 -12.02 18.22 -7.13
CA GLN A 170 -11.54 17.45 -5.97
C GLN A 170 -12.49 16.32 -5.59
N ASP A 171 -13.80 16.54 -5.64
CA ASP A 171 -14.81 15.50 -5.43
C ASP A 171 -14.66 14.36 -6.43
N LEU A 172 -14.43 14.67 -7.70
CA LEU A 172 -14.18 13.68 -8.73
C LEU A 172 -12.90 12.88 -8.43
N TYR A 173 -11.82 13.53 -7.98
CA TYR A 173 -10.61 12.82 -7.54
C TYR A 173 -10.88 11.90 -6.34
N ARG A 174 -11.65 12.35 -5.34
CA ARG A 174 -12.04 11.51 -4.20
C ARG A 174 -12.81 10.28 -4.63
N MET A 175 -13.73 10.42 -5.59
CA MET A 175 -14.46 9.27 -6.17
C MET A 175 -13.50 8.32 -6.90
N HIS A 176 -12.54 8.85 -7.65
CA HIS A 176 -11.53 8.04 -8.35
C HIS A 176 -10.60 7.30 -7.37
N ASP A 177 -10.18 7.95 -6.28
CA ASP A 177 -9.39 7.33 -5.22
C ASP A 177 -10.17 6.18 -4.57
N GLN A 178 -11.47 6.38 -4.30
CA GLN A 178 -12.36 5.32 -3.79
C GLN A 178 -12.52 4.16 -4.77
N TYR A 179 -12.71 4.45 -6.06
CA TYR A 179 -12.78 3.44 -7.11
C TYR A 179 -11.48 2.64 -7.19
N THR A 180 -10.34 3.32 -7.17
CA THR A 180 -9.01 2.71 -7.24
C THR A 180 -8.78 1.78 -6.04
N ALA A 181 -9.11 2.24 -4.83
CA ALA A 181 -9.07 1.43 -3.61
C ALA A 181 -9.97 0.19 -3.69
N GLN A 182 -11.22 0.36 -4.12
CA GLN A 182 -12.16 -0.75 -4.25
C GLN A 182 -11.73 -1.76 -5.32
N ARG A 183 -11.21 -1.29 -6.46
CA ARG A 183 -10.71 -2.14 -7.54
C ARG A 183 -9.45 -2.91 -7.11
N ALA A 184 -8.50 -2.24 -6.45
CA ALA A 184 -7.29 -2.89 -5.93
C ALA A 184 -7.66 -4.01 -4.95
N PHE A 185 -8.59 -3.76 -4.02
CA PHE A 185 -9.05 -4.77 -3.09
C PHE A 185 -9.81 -5.92 -3.77
N ASN A 186 -10.68 -5.62 -4.75
CA ASN A 186 -11.39 -6.65 -5.52
C ASN A 186 -10.42 -7.55 -6.31
N ASN A 187 -9.34 -6.99 -6.86
CA ASN A 187 -8.29 -7.76 -7.52
C ASN A 187 -7.58 -8.71 -6.55
N LEU A 188 -7.28 -8.24 -5.33
CA LEU A 188 -6.73 -9.11 -4.27
C LEU A 188 -7.68 -10.25 -3.92
N LEU A 189 -8.99 -9.98 -3.77
CA LEU A 189 -9.98 -11.02 -3.50
C LEU A 189 -10.06 -12.06 -4.63
N ARG A 190 -9.99 -11.63 -5.90
CA ARG A 190 -9.96 -12.53 -7.06
C ARG A 190 -8.69 -13.40 -7.07
N ALA A 191 -7.53 -12.80 -6.84
CA ALA A 191 -6.26 -13.51 -6.73
C ALA A 191 -6.29 -14.54 -5.59
N ALA A 192 -6.79 -14.15 -4.42
CA ALA A 192 -6.96 -15.06 -3.29
C ALA A 192 -7.94 -16.19 -3.60
N SER A 193 -9.08 -15.89 -4.25
CA SER A 193 -10.07 -16.89 -4.64
C SER A 193 -9.50 -17.91 -5.63
N TRP A 194 -8.75 -17.44 -6.63
CA TRP A 194 -8.08 -18.31 -7.60
C TRP A 194 -7.03 -19.19 -6.92
N GLN A 195 -6.17 -18.61 -6.08
CA GLN A 195 -5.14 -19.36 -5.36
C GLN A 195 -5.75 -20.45 -4.48
N LEU A 196 -6.81 -20.13 -3.75
CA LEU A 196 -7.49 -21.09 -2.87
C LEU A 196 -8.17 -22.22 -3.63
N SER A 197 -8.55 -22.04 -4.89
CA SER A 197 -9.13 -23.11 -5.72
C SER A 197 -8.06 -24.06 -6.29
N GLN A 198 -6.78 -23.74 -6.18
CA GLN A 198 -5.66 -24.61 -6.56
C GLN A 198 -5.13 -25.45 -5.39
N MET A 199 -5.69 -25.29 -4.19
CA MET A 199 -5.21 -25.94 -2.96
C MET A 199 -6.04 -27.18 -2.57
N ASP A 200 -6.95 -27.60 -3.43
CA ASP A 200 -7.68 -28.87 -3.34
C ASP A 200 -7.05 -29.91 -4.27
#